data_AF-V4NG13-F1
#
_entry.id   AF-V4NG13-F1
#
_cell.length_a   1.000
_cell.length_b   1.000
_cell.length_c   1.000
_cell.angle_alpha   90.00
_cell.angle_beta   90.00
_cell.angle_gamma   90.00
#
_symmetry.space_group_name_H-M   'P 1'
#
loop_
_entity.id
_entity.type
_entity.pdbx_description
1 polymer ?
#
loop_
_entity_poly.entity_id
_entity_poly.type
_entity_poly.pdbx_seq_one_letter_code
_entity_poly.pdbx_strand_id
1 'polypeptide(L)'
;MTTSVCPFSKAARPDDASARKQGEVTASGCPFSKAARPDDASARKQGEVTASGCPFSKAARPNEGDEMASKESPKLESRDSTASATVPAKCPFGYDSQTFKLGPFSCMLCQALLYESSRCVPCTHVFCKVCLSRFKDCPLCGADIESIQPDENLQKMVDQFIEGHARIKRSGVNSAETEEVKNDTKKVIYADVSMERGSFLVQQAMRAFQAQNYESAKSRLAMCTEDIRDQLGREGNTPELCSQLGAVLGMLGDCSRAMGDSSSAVNHFEESIEFLMKLPMDDLEITHTLSVSLNKIGDLKYYDEDLQAARSYYCRALNVRRDAMKHHPNAPSQILDVAVSLAKVADIDRSLQNEDAATDGFKEGMKLLESLKLDSEDSALEQRRLSVLEFLKKQVEKPEQPPAETAL
;
A
#
# COMPACT_ATOMS: atom_id res chain seq x y z
N MET A 1 -6.86 -32.42 -13.29
CA MET A 1 -5.38 -32.38 -13.25
C MET A 1 -4.98 -30.97 -12.88
N THR A 2 -4.48 -30.75 -11.67
CA THR A 2 -4.09 -29.42 -11.17
C THR A 2 -2.66 -29.14 -11.64
N THR A 3 -2.50 -28.34 -12.70
CA THR A 3 -1.21 -27.76 -13.06
C THR A 3 -0.73 -26.94 -11.87
N SER A 4 0.50 -27.18 -11.39
CA SER A 4 1.03 -26.46 -10.24
C SER A 4 1.38 -25.03 -10.67
N VAL A 5 0.41 -24.13 -10.63
CA VAL A 5 0.61 -22.70 -10.89
C VAL A 5 1.72 -22.18 -9.98
N CYS A 6 2.64 -21.39 -10.55
CA CYS A 6 3.69 -20.72 -9.81
C CYS A 6 3.15 -20.07 -8.51
N PRO A 7 3.74 -20.32 -7.32
CA PRO A 7 3.24 -19.75 -6.06
C PRO A 7 3.31 -18.23 -6.04
N PHE A 8 4.13 -17.62 -6.92
CA PHE A 8 4.20 -16.17 -7.13
C PHE A 8 3.03 -15.60 -7.94
N SER A 9 2.14 -16.45 -8.45
CA SER A 9 0.89 -16.07 -9.14
C SER A 9 -0.34 -16.20 -8.24
N LYS A 10 -0.20 -16.70 -6.99
CA LYS A 10 -1.30 -16.80 -6.02
C LYS A 10 -1.67 -15.43 -5.43
N ALA A 11 -2.21 -14.56 -6.27
CA ALA A 11 -3.30 -13.72 -5.84
C ALA A 11 -4.59 -14.52 -6.01
N ALA A 12 -5.49 -14.48 -5.01
CA ALA A 12 -6.76 -15.19 -5.04
C ALA A 12 -7.51 -14.91 -6.35
N ARG A 13 -8.12 -15.96 -6.93
CA ARG A 13 -9.07 -15.78 -8.03
C ARG A 13 -10.16 -14.80 -7.56
N PRO A 14 -10.69 -13.93 -8.43
CA PRO A 14 -11.83 -13.11 -8.07
C PRO A 14 -12.99 -13.92 -7.49
N ASP A 15 -13.17 -15.16 -7.97
CA ASP A 15 -14.22 -16.08 -7.51
C ASP A 15 -13.94 -16.75 -6.15
N ASP A 16 -12.70 -16.78 -5.66
CA ASP A 16 -12.35 -17.38 -4.36
C ASP A 16 -12.84 -16.54 -3.17
N ALA A 17 -13.30 -15.30 -3.40
CA ALA A 17 -13.85 -14.43 -2.37
C ALA A 17 -15.18 -14.95 -1.77
N SER A 18 -15.90 -15.84 -2.48
CA SER A 18 -17.21 -16.35 -2.03
C SER A 18 -17.14 -17.64 -1.21
N ALA A 19 -15.99 -18.31 -1.11
CA ALA A 19 -15.95 -19.72 -0.65
C ALA A 19 -15.21 -19.99 0.69
N ARG A 20 -14.82 -18.99 1.47
CA ARG A 20 -14.18 -19.25 2.79
C ARG A 20 -15.17 -19.16 3.96
N LYS A 21 -15.74 -20.32 4.32
CA LYS A 21 -16.26 -20.57 5.68
C LYS A 21 -15.12 -21.06 6.58
N GLN A 22 -14.97 -20.34 7.70
CA GLN A 22 -14.36 -20.65 9.01
C GLN A 22 -13.30 -21.77 9.12
N GLY A 23 -12.11 -21.38 9.58
CA GLY A 23 -11.14 -22.25 10.26
C GLY A 23 -9.72 -22.13 9.72
N GLU A 24 -8.80 -21.64 10.56
CA GLU A 24 -7.35 -21.48 10.40
C GLU A 24 -6.84 -20.20 9.74
N VAL A 25 -6.48 -19.26 10.62
CA VAL A 25 -5.70 -18.05 10.33
C VAL A 25 -4.22 -18.44 10.32
N THR A 26 -3.70 -18.84 9.17
CA THR A 26 -2.25 -18.78 8.92
C THR A 26 -1.93 -17.39 8.36
N ALA A 27 -1.24 -16.58 9.15
CA ALA A 27 -0.80 -15.24 8.77
C ALA A 27 0.24 -15.31 7.63
N SER A 28 -0.19 -15.14 6.38
CA SER A 28 0.68 -14.88 5.25
C SER A 28 0.83 -13.36 5.07
N GLY A 29 1.99 -12.84 5.48
CA GLY A 29 2.33 -11.42 5.44
C GLY A 29 2.38 -10.84 4.02
N CYS A 30 1.91 -9.61 3.89
CA CYS A 30 1.94 -8.80 2.67
C CYS A 30 3.39 -8.37 2.35
N PRO A 31 3.88 -8.47 1.10
CA PRO A 31 5.27 -8.19 0.74
C PRO A 31 5.65 -6.68 0.69
N PHE A 32 4.81 -5.79 1.22
CA PHE A 32 5.04 -4.33 1.22
C PHE A 32 5.49 -3.75 2.58
N SER A 33 5.81 -4.59 3.56
CA SER A 33 6.26 -4.11 4.87
C SER A 33 7.78 -3.90 4.89
N LYS A 34 8.23 -2.63 4.81
CA LYS A 34 9.54 -2.22 5.31
C LYS A 34 9.63 -2.63 6.79
N ALA A 35 10.68 -3.37 7.13
CA ALA A 35 10.92 -3.90 8.46
C ALA A 35 11.04 -2.77 9.50
N ALA A 36 10.26 -2.87 10.58
CA ALA A 36 10.56 -2.16 11.82
C ALA A 36 11.82 -2.79 12.44
N ARG A 37 12.76 -1.95 12.87
CA ARG A 37 13.98 -2.39 13.57
C ARG A 37 13.65 -2.95 14.97
N PRO A 38 14.41 -3.93 15.46
CA PRO A 38 14.25 -4.48 16.80
C PRO A 38 15.07 -3.65 17.80
N ASP A 39 14.48 -3.29 18.93
CA ASP A 39 15.15 -3.13 20.22
C ASP A 39 14.07 -2.86 21.28
N ASP A 40 13.63 -3.91 21.96
CA ASP A 40 13.56 -3.93 23.43
C ASP A 40 13.07 -5.31 23.90
N ALA A 41 14.03 -6.20 24.14
CA ALA A 41 13.83 -7.36 24.96
C ALA A 41 14.23 -7.00 26.40
N SER A 42 13.27 -6.96 27.32
CA SER A 42 13.54 -7.28 28.72
C SER A 42 12.33 -7.83 29.46
N ALA A 43 12.44 -9.13 29.70
CA ALA A 43 12.08 -9.86 30.92
C ALA A 43 10.62 -9.82 31.44
N ARG A 44 9.94 -10.94 31.18
CA ARG A 44 8.90 -11.52 32.04
C ARG A 44 9.40 -11.68 33.49
N LYS A 45 8.58 -11.29 34.46
CA LYS A 45 8.41 -12.05 35.71
C LYS A 45 6.93 -12.14 36.06
N GLN A 46 6.52 -13.37 36.36
CA GLN A 46 5.20 -13.78 36.84
C GLN A 46 5.00 -13.34 38.30
N GLY A 47 3.75 -13.09 38.69
CA GLY A 47 3.33 -12.92 40.09
C GLY A 47 1.84 -12.61 40.20
N GLU A 48 1.14 -13.36 41.03
CA GLU A 48 -0.31 -13.55 41.16
C GLU A 48 -1.16 -12.38 41.70
N VAL A 49 -2.42 -12.36 41.24
CA VAL A 49 -3.72 -12.18 41.96
C VAL A 49 -3.84 -11.04 43.00
N THR A 50 -4.73 -10.07 42.76
CA THR A 50 -5.92 -9.75 43.59
C THR A 50 -6.63 -8.47 43.10
N ALA A 51 -7.90 -8.40 43.47
CA ALA A 51 -8.95 -7.49 43.01
C ALA A 51 -8.92 -6.07 43.61
N SER A 52 -9.88 -5.26 43.14
CA SER A 52 -10.33 -3.94 43.64
C SER A 52 -9.39 -2.77 43.31
N GLY A 53 -9.83 -1.57 42.98
CA GLY A 53 -11.13 -0.93 42.95
C GLY A 53 -10.84 0.55 42.67
N CYS A 54 -11.64 1.20 41.84
CA CYS A 54 -11.57 2.65 41.65
C CYS A 54 -11.87 3.36 42.99
N PRO A 55 -11.22 4.50 43.29
CA PRO A 55 -12.07 5.64 43.61
C PRO A 55 -11.54 7.00 43.14
N PHE A 56 -12.49 7.76 42.61
CA PHE A 56 -12.54 9.21 42.50
C PHE A 56 -12.38 9.92 43.85
N SER A 57 -11.72 11.08 43.88
CA SER A 57 -12.27 12.38 44.36
C SER A 57 -11.31 13.28 45.17
N LYS A 58 -11.32 14.56 44.79
CA LYS A 58 -11.15 15.79 45.61
C LYS A 58 -9.75 16.05 46.20
N ALA A 59 -9.27 17.27 46.41
CA ALA A 59 -9.61 18.64 46.01
C ALA A 59 -8.52 19.54 46.63
N ALA A 60 -8.46 20.79 46.16
CA ALA A 60 -7.94 21.98 46.87
C ALA A 60 -6.43 22.29 46.85
N ARG A 61 -6.12 23.36 46.11
CA ARG A 61 -5.09 24.41 46.31
C ARG A 61 -5.29 25.12 47.68
N PRO A 62 -4.42 26.06 48.19
CA PRO A 62 -3.58 27.02 47.44
C PRO A 62 -2.24 27.53 48.07
N ASN A 63 -1.54 28.36 47.27
CA ASN A 63 -0.58 29.46 47.58
C ASN A 63 0.76 29.08 48.26
N GLU A 64 1.91 29.72 48.05
CA GLU A 64 2.35 31.00 47.45
C GLU A 64 3.91 30.97 47.35
N GLY A 65 4.53 31.86 46.56
CA GLY A 65 5.85 32.43 46.90
C GLY A 65 7.10 32.04 46.09
N ASP A 66 7.41 32.89 45.10
CA ASP A 66 8.69 33.55 44.82
C ASP A 66 10.03 32.83 44.48
N GLU A 67 10.50 33.21 43.28
CA GLU A 67 11.82 33.76 42.92
C GLU A 67 13.16 33.02 43.17
N MET A 68 13.73 32.57 42.03
CA MET A 68 14.95 33.10 41.39
C MET A 68 16.37 32.76 41.92
N ALA A 69 17.27 32.61 40.93
CA ALA A 69 18.75 32.74 40.94
C ALA A 69 19.62 31.47 40.76
N SER A 70 19.81 31.11 39.49
CA SER A 70 21.10 31.10 38.75
C SER A 70 22.41 30.62 39.41
N LYS A 71 23.08 29.66 38.74
CA LYS A 71 24.55 29.66 38.52
C LYS A 71 24.92 28.98 37.19
N GLU A 72 25.39 29.80 36.26
CA GLU A 72 26.25 29.54 35.09
C GLU A 72 27.56 28.81 35.51
N SER A 73 28.40 28.12 34.70
CA SER A 73 28.76 28.04 33.26
C SER A 73 29.84 26.90 33.12
N PRO A 74 30.49 26.55 31.97
CA PRO A 74 30.52 27.22 30.66
C PRO A 74 30.35 26.32 29.41
N LYS A 75 30.13 27.03 28.30
CA LYS A 75 30.12 26.61 26.89
C LYS A 75 31.45 26.05 26.38
N LEU A 76 31.35 25.12 25.43
CA LEU A 76 32.24 25.05 24.26
C LEU A 76 31.36 25.24 23.00
N GLU A 77 31.58 26.33 22.29
CA GLU A 77 30.96 26.61 20.99
C GLU A 77 31.83 26.07 19.86
N SER A 78 31.22 25.37 18.90
CA SER A 78 31.65 25.40 17.51
C SER A 78 30.42 25.67 16.64
N ARG A 79 30.40 26.86 16.06
CA ARG A 79 29.45 27.33 15.04
C ARG A 79 29.60 26.50 13.76
N ASP A 80 28.51 26.02 13.18
CA ASP A 80 27.90 26.67 12.02
C ASP A 80 26.62 25.96 11.54
N SER A 81 25.75 26.76 10.89
CA SER A 81 24.56 26.40 10.11
C SER A 81 23.24 26.33 10.86
N THR A 82 22.53 27.46 10.79
CA THR A 82 21.12 27.69 11.14
C THR A 82 20.18 26.59 10.68
N ALA A 83 19.84 25.67 11.57
CA ALA A 83 18.69 24.78 11.41
C ALA A 83 17.41 25.56 11.77
N SER A 84 16.59 25.86 10.77
CA SER A 84 15.21 26.31 10.98
C SER A 84 14.45 25.18 11.68
N ALA A 85 14.23 25.31 12.99
CA ALA A 85 13.41 24.40 13.77
C ALA A 85 11.94 24.53 13.36
N THR A 86 11.59 23.91 12.25
CA THR A 86 10.21 23.86 11.75
C THR A 86 9.49 22.78 12.55
N VAL A 87 8.70 23.19 13.53
CA VAL A 87 7.82 22.25 14.26
C VAL A 87 6.84 21.65 13.25
N PRO A 88 6.77 20.31 13.09
CA PRO A 88 5.88 19.70 12.11
C PRO A 88 4.43 20.04 12.46
N ALA A 89 3.69 20.56 11.48
CA ALA A 89 2.29 20.93 11.65
C ALA A 89 1.46 19.69 12.00
N LYS A 90 0.66 19.77 13.07
CA LYS A 90 -0.19 18.67 13.55
C LYS A 90 -1.64 18.95 13.16
N CYS A 91 -2.31 17.97 12.55
CA CYS A 91 -3.73 18.07 12.25
C CYS A 91 -4.52 18.14 13.58
N PRO A 92 -5.43 19.12 13.77
CA PRO A 92 -6.22 19.23 15.00
C PRO A 92 -7.16 18.04 15.22
N PHE A 93 -7.47 17.28 14.16
CA PHE A 93 -8.28 16.06 14.20
C PHE A 93 -7.47 14.76 14.36
N GLY A 94 -6.14 14.84 14.53
CA GLY A 94 -5.29 13.67 14.79
C GLY A 94 -4.85 12.87 13.55
N TYR A 95 -5.08 13.40 12.35
CA TYR A 95 -4.63 12.82 11.08
C TYR A 95 -3.25 13.36 10.67
N ASP A 96 -2.24 13.18 11.51
CA ASP A 96 -0.85 13.48 11.16
C ASP A 96 -0.05 12.22 10.80
N SER A 97 1.09 12.41 10.14
CA SER A 97 1.96 11.33 9.67
C SER A 97 2.73 10.62 10.79
N GLN A 98 2.82 11.22 11.98
CA GLN A 98 3.70 10.79 13.07
C GLN A 98 2.96 10.03 14.18
N THR A 99 1.67 10.29 14.39
CA THR A 99 0.84 9.62 15.39
C THR A 99 -0.57 9.43 14.85
N PHE A 100 -0.90 8.23 14.37
CA PHE A 100 -2.28 7.94 14.01
C PHE A 100 -3.16 7.92 15.26
N LYS A 101 -3.99 8.95 15.41
CA LYS A 101 -5.11 8.95 16.36
C LYS A 101 -6.39 8.80 15.56
N LEU A 102 -7.27 7.90 15.99
CA LEU A 102 -8.61 7.79 15.43
C LEU A 102 -9.33 9.13 15.64
N GLY A 103 -9.52 9.86 14.55
CA GLY A 103 -10.26 11.12 14.55
C GLY A 103 -11.77 10.88 14.51
N PRO A 104 -12.60 11.94 14.66
CA PRO A 104 -14.06 11.83 14.71
C PRO A 104 -14.67 11.29 13.40
N PHE A 105 -13.94 11.40 12.29
CA PHE A 105 -14.33 10.90 10.98
C PHE A 105 -13.73 9.54 10.64
N SER A 106 -13.05 8.88 11.59
CA SER A 106 -12.40 7.60 11.36
C SER A 106 -13.37 6.45 11.62
N CYS A 107 -13.39 5.49 10.71
CA CYS A 107 -13.95 4.18 10.97
C CYS A 107 -12.95 3.38 11.82
N MET A 108 -13.36 2.85 12.96
CA MET A 108 -12.45 2.06 13.80
C MET A 108 -12.07 0.69 13.21
N LEU A 109 -12.87 0.17 12.27
CA LEU A 109 -12.64 -1.15 11.67
C LEU A 109 -11.58 -1.09 10.59
N CYS A 110 -11.67 -0.12 9.67
CA CYS A 110 -10.67 0.05 8.64
C CYS A 110 -9.60 1.09 8.96
N GLN A 111 -9.75 1.84 10.07
CA GLN A 111 -8.83 2.89 10.50
C GLN A 111 -8.61 4.00 9.44
N ALA A 112 -9.47 4.04 8.43
CA ALA A 112 -9.54 5.07 7.41
C ALA A 112 -10.70 6.03 7.72
N LEU A 113 -10.74 7.16 7.01
CA LEU A 113 -11.91 8.02 6.98
C LEU A 113 -13.15 7.23 6.56
N LEU A 114 -14.29 7.56 7.17
CA LEU A 114 -15.56 6.95 6.85
C LEU A 114 -15.90 7.08 5.35
N TYR A 115 -16.50 6.03 4.82
CA TYR A 115 -16.96 5.94 3.44
C TYR A 115 -18.26 5.16 3.42
N GLU A 116 -19.28 5.73 2.77
CA GLU A 116 -20.68 5.32 2.96
C GLU A 116 -21.01 5.17 4.45
N SER A 117 -20.81 6.26 5.19
CA SER A 117 -21.04 6.35 6.64
C SER A 117 -22.41 5.76 6.98
N SER A 118 -22.43 4.79 7.89
CA SER A 118 -23.63 4.03 8.22
C SER A 118 -23.75 3.83 9.73
N ARG A 119 -24.95 4.08 10.27
CA ARG A 119 -25.30 3.89 11.68
C ARG A 119 -25.90 2.52 11.92
N CYS A 120 -25.47 1.90 13.00
CA CYS A 120 -26.09 0.71 13.55
C CYS A 120 -27.38 1.07 14.30
N VAL A 121 -28.45 0.31 14.11
CA VAL A 121 -29.67 0.40 14.92
C VAL A 121 -29.72 -0.80 15.87
N PRO A 122 -29.97 -0.62 17.19
CA PRO A 122 -30.39 0.62 17.85
C PRO A 122 -29.25 1.46 18.46
N CYS A 123 -28.01 0.96 18.53
CA CYS A 123 -26.94 1.60 19.31
C CYS A 123 -26.32 2.88 18.70
N THR A 124 -26.70 3.26 17.48
CA THR A 124 -26.28 4.47 16.73
C THR A 124 -24.79 4.59 16.39
N HIS A 125 -23.96 3.59 16.72
CA HIS A 125 -22.55 3.57 16.37
C HIS A 125 -22.32 3.61 14.86
N VAL A 126 -21.29 4.34 14.43
CA VAL A 126 -21.06 4.66 13.01
C VAL A 126 -19.79 4.03 12.47
N PHE A 127 -19.90 3.46 11.27
CA PHE A 127 -18.82 2.78 10.57
C PHE A 127 -18.97 3.01 9.05
N CYS A 128 -17.98 2.57 8.26
CA CYS A 128 -18.21 2.41 6.82
C CYS A 128 -19.22 1.29 6.57
N LYS A 129 -20.11 1.45 5.58
CA LYS A 129 -21.13 0.45 5.23
C LYS A 129 -20.54 -0.96 5.02
N VAL A 130 -19.51 -1.09 4.18
CA VAL A 130 -18.82 -2.36 3.90
C VAL A 130 -18.14 -2.95 5.12
N CYS A 131 -17.64 -2.10 6.03
CA CYS A 131 -17.00 -2.59 7.25
C CYS A 131 -18.04 -3.17 8.22
N LEU A 132 -19.19 -2.49 8.36
CA LEU A 132 -20.26 -2.92 9.26
C LEU A 132 -21.01 -4.15 8.75
N SER A 133 -21.20 -4.29 7.44
CA SER A 133 -21.99 -5.37 6.83
C SER A 133 -21.45 -6.79 7.09
N ARG A 134 -20.21 -6.89 7.59
CA ARG A 134 -19.55 -8.17 7.93
C ARG A 134 -19.95 -8.70 9.31
N PHE A 135 -20.63 -7.89 10.10
CA PHE A 135 -20.95 -8.19 11.49
C PHE A 135 -22.47 -8.30 11.67
N LYS A 136 -22.87 -9.18 12.59
CA LYS A 136 -24.26 -9.31 13.05
C LYS A 136 -24.52 -8.47 14.31
N ASP A 137 -23.47 -8.22 15.08
CA ASP A 137 -23.50 -7.46 16.32
C ASP A 137 -22.56 -6.26 16.18
N CYS A 138 -22.91 -5.15 16.82
CA CYS A 138 -22.15 -3.92 16.75
C CYS A 138 -20.73 -4.13 17.29
N PRO A 139 -19.68 -3.88 16.48
CA PRO A 139 -18.29 -4.11 16.93
C PRO A 139 -17.82 -3.23 18.09
N LEU A 140 -18.59 -2.19 18.44
CA LEU A 140 -18.28 -1.28 19.54
C LEU A 140 -18.89 -1.70 20.87
N CYS A 141 -20.18 -2.05 20.88
CA CYS A 141 -20.91 -2.32 22.13
C CYS A 141 -21.46 -3.74 22.22
N GLY A 142 -21.33 -4.55 21.18
CA GLY A 142 -21.86 -5.92 21.14
C GLY A 142 -23.38 -6.03 21.05
N ALA A 143 -24.11 -4.93 20.81
CA ALA A 143 -25.56 -4.97 20.59
C ALA A 143 -25.90 -5.53 19.20
N ASP A 144 -26.90 -6.39 19.10
CA ASP A 144 -27.40 -6.95 17.84
C ASP A 144 -27.75 -5.83 16.84
N ILE A 145 -27.34 -6.00 15.58
CA ILE A 145 -27.62 -5.06 14.51
C ILE A 145 -28.99 -5.41 13.90
N GLU A 146 -30.02 -4.64 14.25
CA GLU A 146 -31.36 -4.81 13.67
C GLU A 146 -31.41 -4.31 12.23
N SER A 147 -30.78 -3.17 11.96
CA SER A 147 -30.64 -2.60 10.63
C SER A 147 -29.44 -1.66 10.54
N ILE A 148 -28.98 -1.43 9.30
CA ILE A 148 -27.92 -0.49 8.96
C ILE A 148 -28.56 0.67 8.21
N GLN A 149 -28.46 1.88 8.75
CA GLN A 149 -29.03 3.09 8.14
C GLN A 149 -27.91 4.02 7.66
N PRO A 150 -28.00 4.59 6.44
CA PRO A 150 -27.00 5.54 5.96
C PRO A 150 -27.02 6.84 6.79
N ASP A 151 -25.84 7.40 7.04
CA ASP A 151 -25.65 8.70 7.67
C ASP A 151 -25.12 9.71 6.65
N GLU A 152 -26.04 10.23 5.83
CA GLU A 152 -25.69 11.18 4.76
C GLU A 152 -25.10 12.49 5.30
N ASN A 153 -25.52 12.93 6.49
CA ASN A 153 -25.03 14.17 7.09
C ASN A 153 -23.57 14.01 7.51
N LEU A 154 -23.23 12.90 8.17
CA LEU A 154 -21.84 12.61 8.50
C LEU A 154 -21.01 12.38 7.25
N GLN A 155 -21.52 11.65 6.25
CA GLN A 155 -20.80 11.45 5.00
C GLN A 155 -20.46 12.78 4.32
N LYS A 156 -21.41 13.71 4.23
CA LYS A 156 -21.16 15.07 3.70
C LYS A 156 -20.07 15.81 4.48
N MET A 157 -20.04 15.70 5.82
CA MET A 157 -18.98 16.31 6.63
C MET A 157 -17.61 15.68 6.35
N VAL A 158 -17.55 14.36 6.17
CA VAL A 158 -16.33 13.64 5.79
C VAL A 158 -15.86 14.08 4.41
N ASP A 159 -16.77 14.22 3.44
CA ASP A 159 -16.45 14.65 2.08
C ASP A 159 -15.94 16.10 2.05
N GLN A 160 -16.58 17.00 2.80
CA GLN A 160 -16.11 18.38 3.00
C GLN A 160 -14.75 18.43 3.69
N PHE A 161 -14.49 17.51 4.63
CA PHE A 161 -13.20 17.41 5.29
C PHE A 161 -12.10 17.01 4.31
N ILE A 162 -12.33 16.00 3.46
CA ILE A 162 -11.40 15.61 2.39
C ILE A 162 -11.16 16.79 1.45
N GLU A 163 -12.22 17.50 1.08
CA GLU A 163 -12.12 18.67 0.22
C GLU A 163 -11.35 19.83 0.86
N GLY A 164 -11.51 20.02 2.17
CA GLY A 164 -10.70 20.94 2.95
C GLY A 164 -9.20 20.65 2.84
N HIS A 165 -8.80 19.38 2.78
CA HIS A 165 -7.40 18.99 2.58
C HIS A 165 -6.86 19.37 1.18
N ALA A 166 -7.70 19.65 0.17
CA ALA A 166 -7.25 20.16 -1.14
C ALA A 166 -6.87 21.64 -1.10
N ARG A 167 -7.58 22.43 -0.31
CA ARG A 167 -7.50 23.90 -0.33
C ARG A 167 -6.23 24.47 0.33
N ILE A 168 -5.32 23.61 0.79
CA ILE A 168 -4.08 23.97 1.49
C ILE A 168 -2.87 23.80 0.56
N LYS A 169 -3.04 24.07 -0.73
CA LYS A 169 -1.98 24.72 -1.52
C LYS A 169 -2.31 26.21 -1.59
N ARG A 170 -1.89 26.99 -0.59
CA ARG A 170 -1.78 28.45 -0.80
C ARG A 170 -0.48 28.70 -1.54
N SER A 171 -0.65 29.15 -2.78
CA SER A 171 0.23 30.06 -3.51
C SER A 171 1.52 30.41 -2.77
N GLY A 172 2.67 30.00 -3.32
CA GLY A 172 3.91 30.71 -3.05
C GLY A 172 3.69 32.17 -3.44
N VAL A 173 3.41 33.01 -2.45
CA VAL A 173 3.39 34.45 -2.63
C VAL A 173 4.86 34.84 -2.77
N ASN A 174 5.30 34.97 -4.01
CA ASN A 174 6.39 35.89 -4.31
C ASN A 174 5.95 37.25 -3.78
N SER A 175 6.59 37.72 -2.71
CA SER A 175 6.39 39.05 -2.16
C SER A 175 6.81 40.10 -3.19
N ALA A 176 5.85 40.56 -3.99
CA ALA A 176 5.93 41.82 -4.71
C ALA A 176 4.52 42.40 -4.91
N GLU A 177 4.26 43.46 -4.14
CA GLU A 177 3.50 44.67 -4.50
C GLU A 177 1.94 44.67 -4.48
N THR A 178 1.44 45.31 -3.41
CA THR A 178 0.42 46.39 -3.31
C THR A 178 -1.11 46.18 -3.51
N GLU A 179 -1.81 46.52 -2.41
CA GLU A 179 -3.08 47.27 -2.21
C GLU A 179 -4.48 46.65 -2.47
N GLU A 180 -5.16 46.41 -1.33
CA GLU A 180 -6.51 46.84 -0.87
C GLU A 180 -7.78 46.75 -1.75
N VAL A 181 -9.03 46.48 -1.31
CA VAL A 181 -9.78 46.01 -0.11
C VAL A 181 -11.22 45.70 -0.62
N LYS A 182 -11.94 44.68 -0.09
CA LYS A 182 -13.33 44.77 0.50
C LYS A 182 -14.03 43.40 0.72
N ASN A 183 -14.28 43.13 2.01
CA ASN A 183 -15.28 42.31 2.73
C ASN A 183 -16.15 41.29 1.97
N ASP A 184 -16.15 40.02 2.42
CA ASP A 184 -17.04 39.55 3.49
C ASP A 184 -16.69 38.14 4.03
N THR A 185 -16.91 37.92 5.34
CA THR A 185 -16.73 36.66 6.09
C THR A 185 -15.32 36.04 6.14
N LYS A 186 -14.42 36.63 6.93
CA LYS A 186 -13.16 35.99 7.36
C LYS A 186 -13.41 35.15 8.63
N LYS A 187 -13.39 33.82 8.53
CA LYS A 187 -12.35 32.95 9.12
C LYS A 187 -12.70 31.47 8.94
N VAL A 188 -12.11 30.87 7.91
CA VAL A 188 -11.60 29.50 8.02
C VAL A 188 -10.18 29.56 7.49
N ILE A 189 -9.24 29.78 8.41
CA ILE A 189 -7.82 29.55 8.15
C ILE A 189 -7.58 28.16 8.73
N TYR A 190 -7.74 27.11 7.91
CA TYR A 190 -7.12 25.83 8.21
C TYR A 190 -5.64 25.99 7.89
N ALA A 191 -4.91 26.46 8.90
CA ALA A 191 -3.46 26.50 8.87
C ALA A 191 -2.95 25.07 8.70
N ASP A 192 -2.16 24.89 7.65
CA ASP A 192 -1.05 23.96 7.55
C ASP A 192 -1.39 22.49 7.86
N VAL A 193 -1.94 21.81 6.86
CA VAL A 193 -2.12 20.36 6.91
C VAL A 193 -0.76 19.68 6.75
N SER A 194 -0.48 18.79 7.71
CA SER A 194 0.69 17.93 7.91
C SER A 194 1.15 17.08 6.71
N MET A 195 0.38 17.02 5.61
CA MET A 195 0.63 16.20 4.42
C MET A 195 0.00 16.81 3.15
N GLU A 196 0.65 16.67 1.99
CA GLU A 196 0.01 16.96 0.70
C GLU A 196 -1.22 16.07 0.48
N ARG A 197 -2.30 16.62 -0.09
CA ARG A 197 -3.58 15.91 -0.25
C ARG A 197 -3.44 14.53 -0.92
N GLY A 198 -2.61 14.41 -1.95
CA GLY A 198 -2.37 13.12 -2.62
C GLY A 198 -1.86 12.06 -1.66
N SER A 199 -0.80 12.36 -0.91
CA SER A 199 -0.24 11.46 0.10
C SER A 199 -1.25 11.10 1.20
N PHE A 200 -2.07 12.07 1.62
CA PHE A 200 -3.15 11.83 2.57
C PHE A 200 -4.19 10.86 2.03
N LEU A 201 -4.68 11.07 0.80
CA LEU A 201 -5.65 10.19 0.14
C LEU A 201 -5.11 8.77 -0.02
N VAL A 202 -3.86 8.63 -0.48
CA VAL A 202 -3.18 7.33 -0.61
C VAL A 202 -3.09 6.63 0.74
N GLN A 203 -2.73 7.33 1.82
CA GLN A 203 -2.68 6.72 3.16
C GLN A 203 -4.05 6.21 3.61
N GLN A 204 -5.12 6.98 3.40
CA GLN A 204 -6.49 6.54 3.72
C GLN A 204 -6.91 5.35 2.85
N ALA A 205 -6.54 5.36 1.57
CA ALA A 205 -6.80 4.24 0.68
C ALA A 205 -6.12 2.96 1.12
N MET A 206 -4.85 3.03 1.51
CA MET A 206 -4.08 1.86 1.94
C MET A 206 -4.64 1.22 3.21
N ARG A 207 -5.10 2.02 4.18
CA ARG A 207 -5.77 1.50 5.37
C ARG A 207 -7.10 0.82 5.03
N ALA A 208 -7.91 1.46 4.18
CA ALA A 208 -9.15 0.88 3.71
C ALA A 208 -8.91 -0.44 2.94
N PHE A 209 -7.90 -0.49 2.07
CA PHE A 209 -7.52 -1.66 1.30
C PHE A 209 -7.08 -2.82 2.20
N GLN A 210 -6.22 -2.56 3.19
CA GLN A 210 -5.78 -3.56 4.17
C GLN A 210 -6.95 -4.15 4.98
N ALA A 211 -7.96 -3.33 5.28
CA ALA A 211 -9.19 -3.76 5.91
C ALA A 211 -10.21 -4.37 4.92
N GLN A 212 -9.81 -4.62 3.67
CA GLN A 212 -10.64 -5.15 2.59
C GLN A 212 -11.85 -4.26 2.24
N ASN A 213 -11.85 -2.98 2.62
CA ASN A 213 -12.84 -2.02 2.16
C ASN A 213 -12.37 -1.41 0.83
N TYR A 214 -12.47 -2.21 -0.22
CA TYR A 214 -11.95 -1.86 -1.55
C TYR A 214 -12.70 -0.70 -2.19
N GLU A 215 -13.99 -0.53 -1.88
CA GLU A 215 -14.79 0.59 -2.40
C GLU A 215 -14.27 1.93 -1.86
N SER A 216 -14.03 2.01 -0.55
CA SER A 216 -13.41 3.19 0.07
C SER A 216 -12.01 3.44 -0.48
N ALA A 217 -11.21 2.39 -0.66
CA ALA A 217 -9.85 2.52 -1.22
C ALA A 217 -9.88 3.06 -2.66
N LYS A 218 -10.72 2.45 -3.51
CA LYS A 218 -10.92 2.84 -4.91
C LYS A 218 -11.38 4.30 -5.01
N SER A 219 -12.34 4.71 -4.19
CA SER A 219 -12.82 6.10 -4.15
C SER A 219 -11.70 7.09 -3.82
N ARG A 220 -10.86 6.80 -2.82
CA ARG A 220 -9.75 7.69 -2.43
C ARG A 220 -8.67 7.78 -3.49
N LEU A 221 -8.32 6.66 -4.12
CA LEU A 221 -7.33 6.64 -5.18
C LEU A 221 -7.85 7.32 -6.45
N ALA A 222 -9.15 7.18 -6.77
CA ALA A 222 -9.77 7.87 -7.91
C ALA A 222 -9.69 9.40 -7.75
N MET A 223 -10.02 9.92 -6.57
CA MET A 223 -9.82 11.35 -6.25
C MET A 223 -8.36 11.78 -6.40
N CYS A 224 -7.42 10.96 -5.92
CA CYS A 224 -5.99 11.25 -6.06
C CYS A 224 -5.54 11.26 -7.53
N THR A 225 -6.04 10.33 -8.35
CA THR A 225 -5.80 10.28 -9.79
C THR A 225 -6.33 11.52 -10.50
N GLU A 226 -7.55 11.95 -10.18
CA GLU A 226 -8.14 13.18 -10.72
C GLU A 226 -7.32 14.41 -10.33
N ASP A 227 -6.94 14.55 -9.05
CA ASP A 227 -6.10 15.67 -8.58
C ASP A 227 -4.75 15.73 -9.31
N ILE A 228 -4.15 14.57 -9.62
CA ILE A 228 -2.87 14.49 -10.37
C ILE A 228 -3.09 14.80 -11.86
N ARG A 229 -4.18 14.30 -12.48
CA ARG A 229 -4.53 14.61 -13.87
C ARG A 229 -4.79 16.11 -14.08
N ASP A 230 -5.45 16.76 -13.12
CA ASP A 230 -5.67 18.21 -13.13
C ASP A 230 -4.37 19.01 -12.98
N GLN A 231 -3.38 18.47 -12.27
CA GLN A 231 -2.03 19.04 -12.20
C GLN A 231 -1.29 18.85 -13.53
N LEU A 232 -1.33 17.64 -14.11
CA LEU A 232 -0.77 17.35 -15.43
C LEU A 232 -1.37 18.25 -16.54
N GLY A 233 -2.67 18.53 -16.48
CA GLY A 233 -3.31 19.43 -17.45
C GLY A 233 -2.81 20.88 -17.38
N ARG A 234 -2.29 21.32 -16.23
CA ARG A 234 -1.77 22.68 -16.01
C ARG A 234 -0.26 22.78 -16.20
N GLU A 235 0.48 21.79 -15.75
CA GLU A 235 1.95 21.80 -15.67
C GLU A 235 2.61 20.95 -16.77
N GLY A 236 1.83 20.12 -17.47
CA GLY A 236 2.34 19.15 -18.43
C GLY A 236 2.90 17.89 -17.76
N ASN A 237 3.44 16.97 -18.57
CA ASN A 237 4.04 15.73 -18.08
C ASN A 237 5.42 16.02 -17.44
N THR A 238 5.46 16.10 -16.10
CA THR A 238 6.71 16.09 -15.33
C THR A 238 7.06 14.68 -14.87
N PRO A 239 8.35 14.35 -14.66
CA PRO A 239 8.74 13.03 -14.15
C PRO A 239 8.06 12.67 -12.82
N GLU A 240 7.93 13.63 -11.92
CA GLU A 240 7.31 13.44 -10.61
C GLU A 240 5.81 13.12 -10.75
N LEU A 241 5.07 13.87 -11.57
CA LEU A 241 3.64 13.64 -11.77
C LEU A 241 3.38 12.32 -12.51
N CYS A 242 4.19 11.98 -13.51
CA CYS A 242 4.11 10.71 -14.21
C CYS A 242 4.38 9.52 -13.25
N SER A 243 5.38 9.64 -12.39
CA SER A 243 5.69 8.63 -11.37
C SER A 243 4.54 8.46 -10.37
N GLN A 244 4.05 9.56 -9.80
CA GLN A 244 2.93 9.54 -8.85
C GLN A 244 1.66 8.98 -9.48
N LEU A 245 1.29 9.44 -10.68
CA LEU A 245 0.10 8.94 -11.38
C LEU A 245 0.24 7.45 -11.70
N GLY A 246 1.40 7.03 -12.19
CA GLY A 246 1.70 5.62 -12.48
C GLY A 246 1.52 4.73 -11.24
N ALA A 247 2.03 5.17 -10.09
CA ALA A 247 1.87 4.44 -8.82
C ALA A 247 0.40 4.37 -8.35
N VAL A 248 -0.33 5.50 -8.39
CA VAL A 248 -1.74 5.55 -7.98
C VAL A 248 -2.64 4.72 -8.88
N LEU A 249 -2.41 4.74 -10.20
CA LEU A 249 -3.10 3.88 -11.15
C LEU A 249 -2.82 2.40 -10.90
N GLY A 250 -1.58 2.04 -10.55
CA GLY A 250 -1.26 0.67 -10.13
C GLY A 250 -2.06 0.23 -8.89
N MET A 251 -2.21 1.11 -7.90
CA MET A 251 -3.04 0.85 -6.71
C MET A 251 -4.54 0.76 -7.05
N LEU A 252 -5.03 1.56 -8.00
CA LEU A 252 -6.41 1.44 -8.52
C LEU A 252 -6.64 0.12 -9.25
N GLY A 253 -5.65 -0.35 -10.03
CA GLY A 253 -5.68 -1.65 -10.67
C GLY A 253 -5.81 -2.79 -9.65
N ASP A 254 -5.06 -2.70 -8.53
CA ASP A 254 -5.20 -3.65 -7.42
C ASP A 254 -6.58 -3.62 -6.76
N CYS A 255 -7.16 -2.43 -6.57
CA CYS A 255 -8.52 -2.29 -6.03
C CYS A 255 -9.55 -2.94 -6.95
N SER A 256 -9.52 -2.61 -8.25
CA SER A 256 -10.42 -3.21 -9.24
C SER A 256 -10.29 -4.73 -9.29
N ARG A 257 -9.06 -5.25 -9.28
CA ARG A 257 -8.79 -6.69 -9.24
C ARG A 257 -9.35 -7.34 -7.98
N ALA A 258 -9.17 -6.73 -6.81
CA ALA A 258 -9.69 -7.27 -5.54
C ALA A 258 -11.23 -7.25 -5.47
N MET A 259 -11.86 -6.35 -6.23
CA MET A 259 -13.33 -6.29 -6.40
C MET A 259 -13.85 -7.23 -7.49
N GLY A 260 -12.96 -7.95 -8.20
CA GLY A 260 -13.30 -8.83 -9.32
C GLY A 260 -13.64 -8.12 -10.63
N ASP A 261 -13.30 -6.85 -10.75
CA ASP A 261 -13.41 -6.09 -11.99
C ASP A 261 -12.09 -6.18 -12.78
N SER A 262 -11.89 -7.34 -13.44
CA SER A 262 -10.68 -7.61 -14.23
C SER A 262 -10.48 -6.60 -15.36
N SER A 263 -11.56 -6.17 -16.03
CA SER A 263 -11.48 -5.22 -17.14
C SER A 263 -10.96 -3.85 -16.68
N SER A 264 -11.52 -3.28 -15.62
CA SER A 264 -11.00 -2.01 -15.07
C SER A 264 -9.59 -2.18 -14.49
N ALA A 265 -9.27 -3.35 -13.93
CA ALA A 265 -7.92 -3.62 -13.43
C ALA A 265 -6.87 -3.54 -14.54
N VAL A 266 -7.11 -4.22 -15.67
CA VAL A 266 -6.23 -4.17 -16.85
C VAL A 266 -6.08 -2.73 -17.33
N ASN A 267 -7.18 -1.99 -17.50
CA ASN A 267 -7.13 -0.60 -17.97
C ASN A 267 -6.26 0.30 -17.08
N HIS A 268 -6.42 0.22 -15.75
CA HIS A 268 -5.61 1.00 -14.82
C HIS A 268 -4.13 0.60 -14.85
N PHE A 269 -3.82 -0.70 -14.96
CA PHE A 269 -2.43 -1.16 -15.07
C PHE A 269 -1.78 -0.73 -16.39
N GLU A 270 -2.52 -0.75 -17.50
CA GLU A 270 -2.03 -0.27 -18.80
C GLU A 270 -1.77 1.23 -18.79
N GLU A 271 -2.66 2.02 -18.20
CA GLU A 271 -2.45 3.46 -18.04
C GLU A 271 -1.26 3.73 -17.11
N SER A 272 -1.12 2.95 -16.02
CA SER A 272 0.06 2.99 -15.14
C SER A 272 1.35 2.77 -15.93
N ILE A 273 1.37 1.74 -16.80
CA ILE A 273 2.50 1.43 -17.68
C ILE A 273 2.80 2.61 -18.62
N GLU A 274 1.78 3.21 -19.24
CA GLU A 274 1.95 4.32 -20.17
C GLU A 274 2.66 5.51 -19.53
N PHE A 275 2.28 5.87 -18.30
CA PHE A 275 2.93 6.98 -17.57
C PHE A 275 4.33 6.62 -17.08
N LEU A 276 4.53 5.41 -16.56
CA LEU A 276 5.85 4.97 -16.08
C LEU A 276 6.87 4.83 -17.23
N MET A 277 6.43 4.46 -18.44
CA MET A 277 7.30 4.39 -19.63
C MET A 277 7.78 5.76 -20.13
N LYS A 278 7.21 6.88 -19.64
CA LYS A 278 7.68 8.24 -19.93
C LYS A 278 8.88 8.63 -19.07
N LEU A 279 9.25 7.80 -18.09
CA LEU A 279 10.31 8.07 -17.13
C LEU A 279 11.63 7.38 -17.53
N PRO A 280 12.77 7.91 -17.06
CA PRO A 280 14.04 7.19 -17.13
C PRO A 280 13.95 5.80 -16.47
N MET A 281 14.50 4.79 -17.15
CA MET A 281 14.46 3.38 -16.72
C MET A 281 15.70 2.98 -15.90
N ASP A 282 16.45 3.97 -15.40
CA ASP A 282 17.57 3.80 -14.47
C ASP A 282 17.13 3.83 -13.00
N ASP A 283 15.92 4.33 -12.71
CA ASP A 283 15.28 4.25 -11.40
C ASP A 283 14.71 2.84 -11.14
N LEU A 284 15.20 2.24 -10.05
CA LEU A 284 14.82 0.89 -9.62
C LEU A 284 13.36 0.80 -9.16
N GLU A 285 12.83 1.85 -8.55
CA GLU A 285 11.45 1.88 -8.05
C GLU A 285 10.46 1.95 -9.22
N ILE A 286 10.77 2.75 -10.24
CA ILE A 286 9.99 2.85 -11.48
C ILE A 286 10.02 1.52 -12.23
N THR A 287 11.22 0.96 -12.44
CA THR A 287 11.41 -0.34 -13.10
C THR A 287 10.61 -1.44 -12.39
N HIS A 288 10.69 -1.48 -11.06
CA HIS A 288 9.97 -2.45 -10.25
C HIS A 288 8.46 -2.29 -10.41
N THR A 289 7.94 -1.07 -10.25
CA THR A 289 6.50 -0.76 -10.33
C THR A 289 5.94 -1.10 -11.71
N LEU A 290 6.63 -0.69 -12.77
CA LEU A 290 6.27 -0.99 -14.16
C LEU A 290 6.22 -2.51 -14.41
N SER A 291 7.24 -3.24 -13.96
CA SER A 291 7.30 -4.70 -14.12
C SER A 291 6.20 -5.42 -13.33
N VAL A 292 5.84 -4.90 -12.16
CA VAL A 292 4.74 -5.43 -11.35
C VAL A 292 3.40 -5.21 -12.06
N SER A 293 3.14 -4.03 -12.61
CA SER A 293 1.92 -3.76 -13.39
C SER A 293 1.80 -4.69 -14.60
N LEU A 294 2.89 -4.88 -15.36
CA LEU A 294 2.93 -5.83 -16.48
C LEU A 294 2.62 -7.26 -16.02
N ASN A 295 3.28 -7.72 -14.95
CA ASN A 295 3.02 -9.06 -14.40
C ASN A 295 1.57 -9.24 -13.94
N LYS A 296 0.95 -8.22 -13.33
CA LYS A 296 -0.45 -8.29 -12.89
C LYS A 296 -1.42 -8.40 -14.05
N ILE A 297 -1.17 -7.71 -15.17
CA ILE A 297 -1.95 -7.92 -16.40
C ILE A 297 -1.73 -9.33 -16.92
N GLY A 298 -0.48 -9.81 -16.94
CA GLY A 298 -0.16 -11.18 -17.33
C GLY A 298 -0.92 -12.22 -16.49
N ASP A 299 -0.99 -12.02 -15.17
CA ASP A 299 -1.74 -12.88 -14.25
C ASP A 299 -3.25 -12.85 -14.56
N LEU A 300 -3.83 -11.67 -14.81
CA LEU A 300 -5.24 -11.55 -15.21
C LEU A 300 -5.53 -12.27 -16.52
N LYS A 301 -4.68 -12.09 -17.54
CA LYS A 301 -4.79 -12.79 -18.83
C LYS A 301 -4.63 -14.30 -18.69
N TYR A 302 -3.75 -14.75 -17.80
CA TYR A 302 -3.61 -16.17 -17.49
C TYR A 302 -4.91 -16.75 -16.93
N TYR A 303 -5.55 -16.05 -15.99
CA TYR A 303 -6.82 -16.47 -15.41
C TYR A 303 -7.98 -16.44 -16.41
N ASP A 304 -7.93 -15.53 -17.39
CA ASP A 304 -8.87 -15.45 -18.51
C ASP A 304 -8.57 -16.48 -19.62
N GLU A 305 -7.62 -17.39 -19.41
CA GLU A 305 -7.14 -18.42 -20.37
C GLU A 305 -6.54 -17.85 -21.68
N ASP A 306 -6.26 -16.55 -21.73
CA ASP A 306 -5.51 -15.90 -22.82
C ASP A 306 -4.00 -16.06 -22.58
N LEU A 307 -3.54 -17.30 -22.72
CA LEU A 307 -2.15 -17.69 -22.44
C LEU A 307 -1.13 -16.94 -23.31
N GLN A 308 -1.50 -16.59 -24.55
CA GLN A 308 -0.62 -15.87 -25.46
C GLN A 308 -0.45 -14.41 -25.03
N ALA A 309 -1.54 -13.72 -24.63
CA ALA A 309 -1.43 -12.39 -24.07
C ALA A 309 -0.66 -12.42 -22.74
N ALA A 310 -0.95 -13.38 -21.85
CA ALA A 310 -0.24 -13.55 -20.60
C ALA A 310 1.27 -13.66 -20.81
N ARG A 311 1.69 -14.52 -21.76
CA ARG A 311 3.09 -14.66 -22.17
C ARG A 311 3.69 -13.33 -22.63
N SER A 312 2.98 -12.59 -23.49
CA SER A 312 3.44 -11.29 -23.98
C SER A 312 3.75 -10.32 -22.82
N TYR A 313 2.84 -10.19 -21.85
CA TYR A 313 3.06 -9.31 -20.69
C TYR A 313 4.19 -9.80 -19.77
N TYR A 314 4.29 -11.10 -19.50
CA TYR A 314 5.39 -11.64 -18.70
C TYR A 314 6.75 -11.44 -19.38
N CYS A 315 6.85 -11.66 -20.70
CA CYS A 315 8.07 -11.38 -21.45
C CYS A 315 8.44 -9.89 -21.42
N ARG A 316 7.46 -8.99 -21.55
CA ARG A 316 7.70 -7.54 -21.40
C ARG A 316 8.24 -7.19 -20.02
N ALA A 317 7.66 -7.75 -18.96
CA ALA A 317 8.15 -7.54 -17.59
C ALA A 317 9.58 -8.07 -17.39
N LEU A 318 9.89 -9.26 -17.92
CA LEU A 318 11.23 -9.83 -17.89
C LEU A 318 12.25 -8.94 -18.62
N ASN A 319 11.90 -8.41 -19.79
CA ASN A 319 12.78 -7.54 -20.57
C ASN A 319 13.10 -6.24 -19.83
N VAL A 320 12.08 -5.60 -19.25
CA VAL A 320 12.26 -4.39 -18.42
C VAL A 320 13.29 -4.64 -17.29
N ARG A 321 13.16 -5.76 -16.56
CA ARG A 321 14.07 -6.10 -15.47
C ARG A 321 15.47 -6.46 -15.95
N ARG A 322 15.59 -7.19 -17.05
CA ARG A 322 16.89 -7.52 -17.67
C ARG A 322 17.62 -6.26 -18.13
N ASP A 323 16.91 -5.32 -18.73
CA ASP A 323 17.51 -4.05 -19.17
C ASP A 323 17.98 -3.22 -17.98
N ALA A 324 17.18 -3.10 -16.93
CA ALA A 324 17.59 -2.40 -15.70
C ALA A 324 18.80 -3.06 -15.01
N MET A 325 18.91 -4.40 -15.05
CA MET A 325 20.05 -5.14 -14.48
C MET A 325 21.37 -4.88 -15.23
N LYS A 326 21.34 -4.45 -16.50
CA LYS A 326 22.55 -4.06 -17.25
C LYS A 326 23.19 -2.78 -16.70
N HIS A 327 22.36 -1.88 -16.16
CA HIS A 327 22.80 -0.59 -15.61
C HIS A 327 23.20 -0.69 -14.14
N HIS A 328 22.65 -1.65 -13.40
CA HIS A 328 22.92 -1.88 -11.98
C HIS A 328 23.37 -3.33 -11.73
N PRO A 329 24.52 -3.75 -12.29
CA PRO A 329 24.98 -5.12 -12.13
C PRO A 329 25.24 -5.40 -10.65
N ASN A 330 24.74 -6.54 -10.16
CA ASN A 330 24.90 -7.07 -8.80
C ASN A 330 23.98 -6.48 -7.70
N ALA A 331 22.87 -5.82 -8.04
CA ALA A 331 21.82 -5.57 -7.06
C ALA A 331 21.06 -6.87 -6.72
N PRO A 332 21.13 -7.41 -5.48
CA PRO A 332 20.52 -8.69 -5.16
C PRO A 332 19.01 -8.78 -5.41
N SER A 333 18.30 -7.69 -5.10
CA SER A 333 16.85 -7.58 -5.32
C SER A 333 16.48 -7.69 -6.80
N GLN A 334 17.25 -7.08 -7.70
CA GLN A 334 17.02 -7.18 -9.14
C GLN A 334 17.24 -8.60 -9.67
N ILE A 335 18.30 -9.28 -9.22
CA ILE A 335 18.58 -10.66 -9.62
C ILE A 335 17.42 -11.58 -9.21
N LEU A 336 16.89 -11.41 -8.00
CA LEU A 336 15.71 -12.12 -7.52
C LEU A 336 14.47 -11.82 -8.39
N ASP A 337 14.25 -10.57 -8.74
CA ASP A 337 13.10 -10.17 -9.55
C ASP A 337 13.19 -10.68 -11.00
N VAL A 338 14.39 -10.73 -11.58
CA VAL A 338 14.64 -11.37 -12.89
C VAL A 338 14.39 -12.87 -12.82
N ALA A 339 14.88 -13.57 -11.78
CA ALA A 339 14.63 -14.99 -11.60
C ALA A 339 13.14 -15.33 -11.45
N VAL A 340 12.38 -14.50 -10.73
CA VAL A 340 10.92 -14.64 -10.63
C VAL A 340 10.23 -14.38 -11.98
N SER A 341 10.68 -13.38 -12.74
CA SER A 341 10.17 -13.13 -14.10
C SER A 341 10.45 -14.29 -15.06
N LEU A 342 11.64 -14.88 -15.00
CA LEU A 342 11.99 -16.08 -15.75
C LEU A 342 11.07 -17.24 -15.39
N ALA A 343 10.82 -17.45 -14.09
CA ALA A 343 9.90 -18.47 -13.61
C ALA A 343 8.48 -18.30 -14.20
N LYS A 344 7.96 -17.07 -14.25
CA LYS A 344 6.64 -16.79 -14.83
C LYS A 344 6.59 -17.04 -16.34
N VAL A 345 7.62 -16.62 -17.08
CA VAL A 345 7.72 -16.88 -18.53
C VAL A 345 7.84 -18.39 -18.80
N ALA A 346 8.64 -19.10 -18.01
CA ALA A 346 8.79 -20.54 -18.15
C ALA A 346 7.49 -21.31 -17.81
N ASP A 347 6.75 -20.89 -16.78
CA ASP A 347 5.47 -21.51 -16.40
C ASP A 347 4.40 -21.36 -17.49
N ILE A 348 4.33 -20.18 -18.14
CA ILE A 348 3.43 -19.98 -19.28
C ILE A 348 3.91 -20.72 -20.53
N ASP A 349 5.22 -20.79 -20.79
CA ASP A 349 5.78 -21.56 -21.92
C ASP A 349 5.40 -23.04 -21.79
N ARG A 350 5.50 -23.61 -20.58
CA ARG A 350 5.02 -24.96 -20.29
C ARG A 350 3.51 -25.11 -20.50
N SER A 351 2.74 -24.13 -20.05
CA SER A 351 1.27 -24.11 -20.28
C SER A 351 0.91 -24.07 -21.76
N LEU A 352 1.78 -23.46 -22.58
CA LEU A 352 1.70 -23.41 -24.04
C LEU A 352 2.37 -24.61 -24.74
N GLN A 353 2.76 -25.65 -23.99
CA GLN A 353 3.43 -26.87 -24.50
C GLN A 353 4.82 -26.64 -25.12
N ASN A 354 5.49 -25.53 -24.78
CA ASN A 354 6.87 -25.23 -25.17
C ASN A 354 7.85 -25.68 -24.06
N GLU A 355 7.99 -26.98 -23.84
CA GLU A 355 8.73 -27.53 -22.70
C GLU A 355 10.24 -27.21 -22.71
N ASP A 356 10.86 -27.16 -23.89
CA ASP A 356 12.28 -26.78 -24.03
C ASP A 356 12.51 -25.34 -23.54
N ALA A 357 11.68 -24.40 -24.00
CA ALA A 357 11.76 -22.99 -23.59
C ALA A 357 11.47 -22.82 -22.10
N ALA A 358 10.50 -23.57 -21.55
CA ALA A 358 10.21 -23.57 -20.13
C ALA A 358 11.41 -24.06 -19.30
N THR A 359 11.98 -25.20 -19.69
CA THR A 359 13.12 -25.80 -19.01
C THR A 359 14.34 -24.88 -19.04
N ASP A 360 14.63 -24.27 -20.19
CA ASP A 360 15.72 -23.30 -20.33
C ASP A 360 15.50 -22.06 -19.45
N GLY A 361 14.28 -21.53 -19.42
CA GLY A 361 13.92 -20.39 -18.56
C GLY A 361 14.07 -20.70 -17.06
N PHE A 362 13.62 -21.87 -16.60
CA PHE A 362 13.81 -22.30 -15.21
C PHE A 362 15.29 -22.47 -14.86
N LYS A 363 16.08 -23.12 -15.74
CA LYS A 363 17.53 -23.31 -15.56
C LYS A 363 18.28 -21.98 -15.52
N GLU A 364 17.92 -21.02 -16.37
CA GLU A 364 18.51 -19.68 -16.36
C GLU A 364 18.25 -18.99 -15.01
N GLY A 365 17.00 -19.03 -14.52
CA GLY A 365 16.65 -18.48 -13.21
C GLY A 365 17.42 -19.13 -12.06
N MET A 366 17.59 -20.46 -12.10
CA MET A 366 18.38 -21.18 -11.09
C MET A 366 19.84 -20.71 -11.09
N LYS A 367 20.46 -20.65 -12.28
CA LYS A 367 21.85 -20.24 -12.43
C LYS A 367 22.09 -18.83 -11.89
N LEU A 368 21.16 -17.90 -12.14
CA LEU A 368 21.22 -16.54 -11.58
C LEU A 368 21.21 -16.57 -10.05
N LEU A 369 20.27 -17.29 -9.44
CA LEU A 369 20.17 -17.38 -7.98
C LEU A 369 21.34 -18.13 -7.34
N GLU A 370 21.88 -19.16 -7.98
CA GLU A 370 23.06 -19.89 -7.49
C GLU A 370 24.32 -19.02 -7.50
N SER A 371 24.45 -18.14 -8.50
CA SER A 371 25.55 -17.18 -8.60
C SER A 371 25.41 -15.96 -7.68
N LEU A 372 24.21 -15.71 -7.15
CA LEU A 372 23.92 -14.59 -6.26
C LEU A 372 24.59 -14.81 -4.89
N LYS A 373 25.45 -13.86 -4.50
CA LYS A 373 26.07 -13.77 -3.18
C LYS A 373 25.32 -12.72 -2.35
N LEU A 374 24.93 -13.11 -1.14
CA LEU A 374 24.25 -12.25 -0.17
C LEU A 374 25.12 -12.10 1.07
N ASP A 375 25.07 -10.92 1.70
CA ASP A 375 25.75 -10.66 2.96
C ASP A 375 24.90 -11.17 4.14
N SER A 376 25.52 -11.34 5.32
CA SER A 376 24.82 -11.87 6.51
C SER A 376 23.66 -11.00 7.00
N GLU A 377 23.62 -9.72 6.60
CA GLU A 377 22.55 -8.79 6.95
C GLU A 377 21.29 -8.97 6.08
N ASP A 378 21.40 -9.66 4.94
CA ASP A 378 20.33 -9.86 3.95
C ASP A 378 19.46 -11.09 4.21
N SER A 379 19.21 -11.40 5.50
CA SER A 379 18.46 -12.61 5.91
C SER A 379 17.10 -12.79 5.20
N ALA A 380 16.36 -11.69 5.00
CA ALA A 380 15.07 -11.72 4.30
C ALA A 380 15.21 -12.00 2.79
N LEU A 381 16.25 -11.46 2.14
CA LEU A 381 16.52 -11.72 0.74
C LEU A 381 17.02 -13.15 0.53
N GLU A 382 17.82 -13.69 1.47
CA GLU A 382 18.27 -15.09 1.43
C GLU A 382 17.09 -16.04 1.58
N GLN A 383 16.16 -15.78 2.50
CA GLN A 383 14.93 -16.58 2.61
C GLN A 383 14.12 -16.58 1.31
N ARG A 384 13.97 -15.41 0.67
CA ARG A 384 13.29 -15.29 -0.63
C ARG A 384 14.05 -16.03 -1.72
N ARG A 385 15.38 -15.90 -1.78
CA ARG A 385 16.27 -16.58 -2.72
C ARG A 385 16.12 -18.09 -2.63
N LEU A 386 16.21 -18.65 -1.43
CA LEU A 386 16.07 -20.09 -1.21
C LEU A 386 14.68 -20.60 -1.63
N SER A 387 13.62 -19.87 -1.27
CA SER A 387 12.25 -20.22 -1.64
C SER A 387 12.04 -20.26 -3.16
N VAL A 388 12.58 -19.28 -3.88
CA VAL A 388 12.51 -19.23 -5.36
C VAL A 388 13.38 -20.34 -5.95
N LEU A 389 14.60 -20.54 -5.46
CA LEU A 389 15.51 -21.56 -5.97
C LEU A 389 14.95 -22.98 -5.78
N GLU A 390 14.36 -23.28 -4.63
CA GLU A 390 13.68 -24.55 -4.36
C GLU A 390 12.51 -24.76 -5.33
N PHE A 391 11.69 -23.72 -5.54
CA PHE A 391 10.61 -23.79 -6.52
C PHE A 391 11.15 -24.12 -7.93
N LEU A 392 12.19 -23.42 -8.38
CA LEU A 392 12.77 -23.63 -9.71
C LEU A 392 13.35 -25.04 -9.88
N LYS A 393 14.10 -25.54 -8.87
CA LYS A 393 14.63 -26.92 -8.87
C LYS A 393 13.51 -27.94 -9.06
N LYS A 394 12.42 -27.80 -8.31
CA LYS A 394 11.25 -28.67 -8.42
C LYS A 394 10.60 -28.63 -9.81
N GLN A 395 10.66 -27.50 -10.52
CA GLN A 395 10.10 -27.41 -11.88
C GLN A 395 10.97 -28.09 -12.94
N VAL A 396 12.28 -28.15 -12.74
CA VAL A 396 13.24 -28.82 -13.65
C VAL A 396 13.30 -30.32 -13.38
N GLU A 397 13.12 -30.76 -12.13
CA GLU A 397 13.13 -32.17 -11.75
C GLU A 397 11.85 -32.94 -12.10
N LYS A 398 10.78 -32.26 -12.54
CA LYS A 398 9.57 -32.94 -13.00
C LYS A 398 9.90 -33.82 -14.21
N PRO A 399 9.66 -35.14 -14.16
CA PRO A 399 9.93 -36.02 -15.29
C PRO A 399 9.05 -35.63 -16.47
N GLU A 400 9.66 -35.60 -17.66
CA GLU A 400 8.94 -35.61 -18.94
C GLU A 400 7.85 -36.68 -18.88
N GLN A 401 6.59 -36.31 -19.12
CA GLN A 401 5.55 -37.32 -19.30
C GLN A 401 5.96 -38.21 -20.49
N PRO A 402 5.94 -39.55 -20.37
CA PRO A 402 6.24 -40.41 -21.50
C PRO A 402 5.23 -40.13 -22.62
N PRO A 403 5.65 -40.15 -23.90
CA PRO A 403 4.75 -39.93 -25.01
C PRO A 403 3.63 -40.95 -24.95
N ALA A 404 2.39 -40.48 -25.12
CA ALA A 404 1.20 -41.31 -25.13
C ALA A 404 1.42 -42.48 -26.10
N GLU A 405 1.51 -43.70 -25.55
CA GLU A 405 1.50 -44.91 -26.34
C GLU A 405 0.21 -44.92 -27.18
N THR A 406 0.39 -44.79 -28.48
CA THR A 406 -0.62 -45.07 -29.49
C THR A 406 -1.10 -46.50 -29.28
N ALA A 407 -2.27 -46.64 -28.66
CA ALA A 407 -2.99 -47.90 -28.61
C ALA A 407 -3.38 -48.29 -30.04
N LEU A 408 -2.72 -49.34 -30.53
CA LEU A 408 -3.07 -50.10 -31.74
C LEU A 408 -4.39 -50.86 -31.56
#